data_AF-V9HH34-F1
#
_entry.id   AF-V9HH34-F1
#
_cell.length_a   1.000
_cell.length_b   1.000
_cell.length_c   1.000
_cell.angle_alpha   90.00
_cell.angle_beta   90.00
_cell.angle_gamma   90.00
#
_symmetry.space_group_name_H-M   'P 1'
#
loop_
_entity.id
_entity.type
_entity.pdbx_description
1 polymer ?
#
loop_
_entity_poly.entity_id
_entity_poly.type
_entity_poly.pdbx_seq_one_letter_code
_entity_poly.pdbx_strand_id
1 'polypeptide(L)' 'MNDRGYIEKETKLVYSYILQDNEKFDNKKQLYARIFNSIKTTAQCDIGGIETLDLSLSEIKEIIKNVVENYKED' A
#
# COMPACT_ATOMS: atom_id res chain seq x y z
N MET A 1 -7.58 14.88 -3.12
CA MET A 1 -6.54 13.84 -3.13
C MET A 1 -6.76 13.03 -4.40
N ASN A 2 -5.75 12.85 -5.26
CA ASN A 2 -5.90 11.99 -6.43
C ASN A 2 -5.72 10.52 -6.01
N ASP A 3 -6.23 9.60 -6.82
CA ASP A 3 -6.24 8.16 -6.52
C ASP A 3 -4.84 7.60 -6.25
N ARG A 4 -3.85 8.08 -7.02
CA ARG A 4 -2.44 7.76 -6.78
C ARG A 4 -2.00 8.20 -5.38
N GLY A 5 -2.28 9.44 -5.00
CA GLY A 5 -1.93 9.97 -3.70
C GLY A 5 -2.59 9.19 -2.56
N TYR A 6 -3.83 8.72 -2.75
CA TYR A 6 -4.51 7.85 -1.79
C TYR A 6 -3.71 6.58 -1.55
N ILE A 7 -3.36 5.86 -2.61
CA ILE A 7 -2.55 4.63 -2.51
C ILE A 7 -1.18 4.93 -1.88
N GLU A 8 -0.51 6.02 -2.25
CA GLU A 8 0.79 6.38 -1.69
C GLU A 8 0.72 6.63 -0.17
N LYS A 9 -0.31 7.37 0.28
CA LYS A 9 -0.53 7.65 1.71
C LYS A 9 -0.80 6.36 2.48
N GLU A 10 -1.73 5.53 2.01
CA GLU A 10 -2.08 4.28 2.68
C GLU A 10 -0.91 3.29 2.68
N THR A 11 -0.13 3.25 1.60
CA THR A 11 1.09 2.42 1.55
C THR A 11 2.10 2.86 2.60
N LYS A 12 2.38 4.17 2.71
CA LYS A 12 3.32 4.70 3.72
C LYS A 12 2.84 4.40 5.13
N LEU A 13 1.55 4.57 5.38
CA LEU A 13 0.94 4.30 6.69
C LEU A 13 1.11 2.83 7.08
N VAL A 14 0.68 1.90 6.22
CA VAL A 14 0.77 0.46 6.47
C VAL A 14 2.23 0.02 6.60
N TYR A 15 3.11 0.53 5.75
CA TYR A 15 4.52 0.16 5.80
C TYR A 15 5.22 0.66 7.07
N SER A 16 4.87 1.86 7.54
CA SER A 16 5.35 2.38 8.82
C SER A 16 4.97 1.47 9.99
N TYR A 17 3.71 1.00 10.04
CA TYR A 17 3.28 0.03 11.07
C TYR A 17 4.04 -1.29 10.99
N ILE A 18 4.25 -1.82 9.78
CA ILE A 18 5.05 -3.02 9.57
C ILE A 18 6.47 -2.88 10.16
N LEU A 19 7.10 -1.71 9.96
CA LEU A 19 8.44 -1.43 10.52
C LEU A 19 8.39 -1.30 12.05
N GLN A 20 7.38 -0.63 12.59
CA GLN A 20 7.19 -0.46 14.04
C GLN A 20 6.93 -1.80 14.75
N ASP A 21 6.13 -2.67 14.14
CA ASP A 21 5.80 -4.01 14.65
C ASP A 21 6.91 -5.03 14.39
N ASN A 22 7.98 -4.62 13.67
CA ASN A 22 9.09 -5.49 13.26
C ASN A 22 8.61 -6.77 12.56
N GLU A 23 7.54 -6.66 11.76
CA GLU A 23 6.98 -7.78 11.01
C GLU A 23 8.04 -8.33 10.05
N LYS A 24 8.28 -9.65 10.07
CA LYS A 24 9.26 -10.31 9.20
C LYS A 24 8.59 -11.01 8.04
N PHE A 25 9.18 -10.85 6.85
CA PHE A 25 8.73 -11.47 5.62
C PHE A 25 9.87 -12.26 4.99
N ASP A 26 9.59 -13.43 4.43
CA ASP A 26 10.60 -14.24 3.76
C ASP A 26 11.11 -13.58 2.47
N ASN A 27 10.27 -12.73 1.85
CA ASN A 27 10.61 -12.02 0.62
C ASN A 27 9.72 -10.78 0.41
N LYS A 28 10.18 -9.89 -0.47
CA LYS A 28 9.45 -8.67 -0.85
C LYS A 28 8.06 -8.94 -1.42
N LYS A 29 7.84 -10.09 -2.08
CA LYS A 29 6.52 -10.43 -2.64
C LYS A 29 5.46 -10.63 -1.54
N GLN A 30 5.83 -11.26 -0.42
CA GLN A 30 4.95 -11.36 0.76
C GLN A 30 4.66 -9.99 1.37
N LEU A 31 5.69 -9.14 1.52
CA LEU A 31 5.52 -7.76 1.99
C LEU A 31 4.54 -6.96 1.13
N TYR A 32 4.72 -6.98 -0.20
CA TYR A 32 3.83 -6.26 -1.12
C TYR A 32 2.40 -6.80 -1.07
N ALA A 33 2.22 -8.12 -0.95
CA ALA A 33 0.90 -8.72 -0.81
C ALA A 33 0.22 -8.32 0.52
N ARG A 34 0.97 -8.30 1.63
CA ARG A 34 0.50 -7.85 2.94
C ARG A 34 0.00 -6.41 2.89
N ILE A 35 0.78 -5.52 2.28
CA ILE A 35 0.41 -4.09 2.13
C ILE A 35 -0.81 -3.95 1.22
N PHE A 36 -0.80 -4.59 0.05
CA PHE A 36 -1.92 -4.53 -0.89
C PHE A 36 -3.24 -5.00 -0.25
N ASN A 37 -3.22 -6.09 0.53
CA ASN A 37 -4.41 -6.60 1.21
C ASN A 37 -4.92 -5.65 2.30
N SER A 38 -4.01 -5.00 3.05
CA SER A 38 -4.39 -3.94 3.99
C SER A 38 -5.07 -2.78 3.28
N ILE A 39 -4.45 -2.23 2.23
CA ILE A 39 -5.01 -1.11 1.46
C ILE A 39 -6.36 -1.50 0.87
N LYS A 40 -6.49 -2.72 0.33
CA LYS A 40 -7.78 -3.21 -0.21
C LYS A 40 -8.87 -3.21 0.85
N THR A 41 -8.56 -3.62 2.07
CA THR A 41 -9.51 -3.67 3.18
C THR A 41 -9.89 -2.26 3.62
N THR A 42 -8.91 -1.36 3.76
CA THR A 42 -9.18 0.05 4.10
C THR A 42 -10.01 0.75 3.03
N ALA A 43 -9.65 0.59 1.76
CA ALA A 43 -10.38 1.17 0.64
C ALA A 43 -11.82 0.66 0.55
N GLN A 44 -12.07 -0.60 0.91
CA GLN A 44 -13.43 -1.14 0.98
C GLN A 44 -14.29 -0.38 1.99
N CYS A 45 -13.72 -0.01 3.13
CA CYS A 45 -14.40 0.74 4.19
C CYS A 45 -14.52 2.24 3.87
N ASP A 46 -13.45 2.85 3.35
CA ASP A 46 -13.35 4.30 3.18
C ASP A 46 -14.05 4.80 1.92
N ILE A 47 -13.86 4.09 0.80
CA ILE A 47 -14.25 4.57 -0.55
C ILE A 47 -15.06 3.54 -1.34
N GLY A 48 -15.53 2.48 -0.68
CA GLY A 48 -16.35 1.43 -1.29
C GLY A 48 -15.59 0.37 -2.10
N GLY A 49 -14.26 0.40 -2.10
CA GLY A 49 -13.39 -0.58 -2.74
C GLY A 49 -12.29 0.05 -3.59
N ILE A 50 -11.22 -0.69 -3.86
CA ILE A 50 -10.13 -0.22 -4.75
C ILE A 50 -10.59 -0.06 -6.20
N GLU A 51 -11.72 -0.67 -6.57
CA GLU A 51 -12.35 -0.57 -7.89
C GLU A 51 -12.98 0.79 -8.17
N THR A 52 -13.14 1.65 -7.16
CA THR A 52 -13.62 3.03 -7.34
C THR A 52 -12.52 4.01 -7.74
N LEU A 53 -11.26 3.58 -7.67
CA LEU A 53 -10.09 4.34 -8.12
C LEU A 53 -9.94 4.20 -9.63
N ASP A 54 -9.58 5.30 -10.31
CA ASP A 54 -9.21 5.31 -11.73
C ASP A 54 -7.76 4.81 -11.92
N LEU A 55 -7.48 3.63 -11.35
CA LEU A 55 -6.18 2.98 -11.37
C LEU A 55 -6.34 1.49 -11.63
N SER A 56 -5.50 0.95 -12.51
CA SER A 56 -5.42 -0.49 -12.68
C SER A 56 -4.75 -1.16 -11.48
N LEU A 57 -5.04 -2.45 -11.28
CA LEU A 57 -4.36 -3.26 -10.25
C LEU A 57 -2.84 -3.27 -10.42
N SER A 58 -2.34 -3.20 -11.65
CA SER A 58 -0.91 -3.15 -11.95
C SER A 58 -0.31 -1.82 -11.48
N GLU A 59 -0.97 -0.70 -11.73
CA GLU A 59 -0.54 0.62 -11.25
C GLU A 59 -0.52 0.69 -9.73
N ILE A 60 -1.57 0.19 -9.06
CA ILE A 60 -1.62 0.13 -7.60
C ILE A 60 -0.40 -0.64 -7.05
N LYS A 61 -0.10 -1.81 -7.61
CA LYS A 61 1.06 -2.61 -7.22
C LYS A 61 2.39 -1.89 -7.48
N GLU A 62 2.48 -1.17 -8.59
CA GLU A 62 3.68 -0.39 -8.92
C GLU A 62 3.88 0.78 -7.96
N ILE A 63 2.81 1.49 -7.59
CA ILE A 63 2.83 2.54 -6.57
C ILE A 63 3.32 1.97 -5.23
N ILE A 64 2.74 0.84 -4.78
CA ILE A 64 3.15 0.18 -3.53
C ILE A 64 4.65 -0.14 -3.56
N LYS A 65 5.12 -0.77 -4.65
CA LYS A 65 6.53 -1.11 -4.82
C LYS A 65 7.40 0.14 -4.76
N ASN A 66 7.06 1.19 -5.51
CA ASN A 66 7.83 2.43 -5.54
C ASN A 66 7.92 3.09 -4.16
N VAL A 67 6.84 3.13 -3.40
CA VAL A 67 6.84 3.69 -2.05
C VAL A 67 7.73 2.88 -1.11
N VAL A 68 7.62 1.54 -1.12
CA VAL A 68 8.42 0.67 -0.24
C VAL A 68 9.91 0.76 -0.58
N GLU A 69 10.26 0.74 -1.87
CA GLU A 69 11.66 0.76 -2.32
C GLU A 69 12.33 2.13 -2.16
N ASN A 70 11.54 3.21 -2.13
CA ASN A 70 12.04 4.58 -1.91
C ASN A 70 11.63 5.15 -0.55
N TYR A 71 11.22 4.30 0.39
CA TYR A 71 10.79 4.75 1.71
C TYR A 71 11.96 5.40 2.44
N LYS A 72 11.80 6.68 2.78
CA LYS A 72 12.70 7.42 3.67
C LYS A 72 11.89 7.73 4.92
N GLU A 73 12.41 7.30 6.05
CA GLU A 73 11.93 7.74 7.36
C GLU A 73 12.33 9.22 7.45
N ASP A 74 11.36 10.12 7.28
CA ASP A 74 11.53 11.57 7.45
C ASP A 74 11.40 11.91 8.94
#